data_AF-A0A6G7ZI30-F1
#
_entry.id   AF-A0A6G7ZI30-F1
#
_cell.length_a   1.000
_cell.length_b   1.000
_cell.length_c   1.000
_cell.angle_alpha   90.00
_cell.angle_beta   90.00
_cell.angle_gamma   90.00
#
_symmetry.space_group_name_H-M   'P 1'
#
loop_
_entity.id
_entity.type
_entity.pdbx_description
1 polymer ?
#
loop_
_entity_poly.entity_id
_entity_poly.type
_entity_poly.pdbx_seq_one_letter_code
_entity_poly.pdbx_strand_id
1 'polypeptide(L)'
;MLRPIAIATLVAGTLDILFAMILTSAYGREIPDMLRYVASGPFPGATDMGTAGAALGLVVHFILMAIMAAAYFWFANCERSAHLVDMPVRGGIAYGVLTYAIMNWVVVPLRFDTPLPPKPLSIATQLFAHIVLVGIPIAIIAARHLKERLR
;
A
#
# COMPACT_ATOMS: atom_id res chain seq x y z
N MET A 1 -1.78 6.17 19.05
CA MET A 1 -0.90 5.48 18.08
C MET A 1 -1.61 4.32 17.38
N LEU A 2 -2.05 3.25 18.06
CA LEU A 2 -2.66 2.09 17.38
C LEU A 2 -3.96 2.39 16.61
N ARG A 3 -4.91 3.11 17.24
CA ARG A 3 -6.19 3.47 16.60
C ARG A 3 -6.05 4.23 15.26
N PRO A 4 -5.26 5.33 15.15
CA PRO A 4 -5.12 6.05 13.89
C PRO A 4 -4.34 5.25 12.83
N ILE A 5 -3.40 4.38 13.23
CA ILE A 5 -2.74 3.44 12.31
C ILE A 5 -3.75 2.47 11.72
N ALA A 6 -4.65 1.91 12.54
CA ALA A 6 -5.70 1.02 12.06
C ALA A 6 -6.66 1.74 11.09
N ILE A 7 -7.04 2.99 11.39
CA ILE A 7 -7.89 3.81 10.49
C ILE A 7 -7.16 4.08 9.17
N ALA A 8 -5.88 4.48 9.22
CA ALA A 8 -5.09 4.72 8.02
C ALA A 8 -4.93 3.45 7.16
N THR A 9 -4.70 2.31 7.82
CA THR A 9 -4.61 0.99 7.17
C THR A 9 -5.91 0.63 6.48
N LEU A 10 -7.06 0.78 7.15
CA LEU A 10 -8.36 0.44 6.59
C LEU A 10 -8.72 1.35 5.43
N VAL A 11 -8.53 2.67 5.57
CA VAL A 11 -8.84 3.64 4.51
C VAL A 11 -7.95 3.41 3.29
N ALA A 12 -6.62 3.43 3.48
CA ALA A 12 -5.68 3.27 2.38
C ALA A 12 -5.78 1.88 1.75
N GLY A 13 -5.88 0.83 2.57
CA GLY A 13 -5.96 -0.55 2.10
C GLY A 13 -7.23 -0.84 1.32
N THR A 14 -8.36 -0.26 1.75
CA THR A 14 -9.64 -0.38 1.02
C THR A 14 -9.59 0.38 -0.30
N LEU A 15 -9.06 1.61 -0.32
CA LEU A 15 -8.93 2.38 -1.56
C LEU A 15 -8.03 1.66 -2.57
N ASP A 16 -6.90 1.13 -2.11
CA ASP A 16 -5.93 0.45 -2.96
C ASP A 16 -6.49 -0.87 -3.52
N ILE A 17 -7.11 -1.71 -2.68
CA ILE A 17 -7.67 -2.99 -3.15
C ILE A 17 -8.85 -2.77 -4.11
N LEU A 18 -9.70 -1.77 -3.87
CA LEU A 18 -10.79 -1.44 -4.80
C LEU A 18 -10.25 -0.99 -6.15
N PHE A 19 -9.21 -0.16 -6.15
CA PHE A 19 -8.57 0.26 -7.39
C PHE A 19 -7.93 -0.91 -8.13
N ALA A 20 -7.26 -1.81 -7.40
CA ALA A 20 -6.69 -3.04 -7.97
C ALA A 20 -7.76 -3.95 -8.58
N MET A 21 -8.92 -4.09 -7.92
CA MET A 21 -10.07 -4.85 -8.45
C MET A 21 -10.64 -4.19 -9.72
N ILE A 22 -10.79 -2.87 -9.75
CA ILE A 22 -11.25 -2.12 -10.93
C ILE A 22 -10.29 -2.34 -12.09
N LEU A 23 -8.98 -2.16 -11.88
CA LEU A 23 -7.98 -2.40 -12.92
C LEU A 23 -7.99 -3.85 -13.41
N THR A 24 -8.07 -4.81 -12.49
CA THR A 24 -8.10 -6.24 -12.82
C THR A 24 -9.31 -6.57 -13.71
N SER A 25 -10.49 -6.05 -13.36
CA SER A 25 -11.68 -6.19 -14.20
C SER A 25 -11.55 -5.49 -15.56
N ALA A 26 -10.95 -4.29 -15.61
CA ALA A 26 -10.74 -3.53 -16.84
C ALA A 26 -9.75 -4.24 -17.80
N TYR A 27 -8.80 -5.00 -17.26
CA TYR A 27 -7.89 -5.85 -18.04
C TYR A 27 -8.47 -7.23 -18.38
N GLY A 28 -9.73 -7.51 -18.04
CA GLY A 28 -10.40 -8.78 -18.32
C GLY A 28 -9.85 -9.96 -17.51
N ARG A 29 -9.29 -9.70 -16.32
CA ARG A 29 -8.74 -10.71 -15.42
C ARG A 29 -9.67 -11.01 -14.25
N GLU A 30 -9.51 -12.19 -13.68
CA GLU A 30 -10.25 -12.66 -12.51
C GLU A 30 -9.72 -12.00 -11.21
N ILE A 31 -10.61 -11.36 -10.45
CA ILE A 31 -10.28 -10.78 -9.13
C ILE A 31 -9.71 -11.82 -8.14
N PRO A 32 -10.25 -13.05 -8.06
CA PRO A 32 -9.67 -14.07 -7.18
C PRO A 32 -8.22 -14.40 -7.50
N ASP A 33 -7.83 -14.38 -8.78
CA ASP A 33 -6.47 -14.69 -9.21
C ASP A 33 -5.49 -13.58 -8.82
N MET A 34 -5.93 -12.31 -8.91
CA MET A 34 -5.17 -11.17 -8.38
C MET A 34 -4.90 -11.34 -6.88
N LEU A 35 -5.92 -11.70 -6.09
CA LEU A 35 -5.74 -11.89 -4.65
C LEU A 35 -4.82 -13.08 -4.33
N ARG A 36 -4.95 -14.20 -5.04
CA ARG A 36 -4.04 -15.34 -4.91
C ARG A 36 -2.61 -14.98 -5.29
N TYR A 37 -2.41 -14.12 -6.29
CA TYR A 37 -1.10 -13.61 -6.65
C TYR A 37 -0.47 -12.77 -5.53
N VAL A 38 -1.27 -11.95 -4.83
CA VAL A 38 -0.78 -11.25 -3.63
C VAL A 38 -0.41 -12.24 -2.52
N ALA A 39 -1.22 -13.28 -2.33
CA ALA A 39 -0.98 -14.32 -1.34
C ALA A 39 0.29 -15.14 -1.63
N SER A 40 0.62 -15.34 -2.91
CA SER A 40 1.76 -16.16 -3.32
C SER A 40 3.12 -15.52 -3.03
N GLY A 41 3.16 -14.23 -2.74
CA GLY A 41 4.38 -13.55 -2.30
C GLY A 41 4.99 -14.18 -1.05
N PRO A 42 4.28 -14.22 0.09
CA PRO A 42 4.75 -14.94 1.29
C PRO A 42 4.46 -16.45 1.26
N PHE A 43 3.41 -16.89 0.56
CA PHE A 43 2.96 -18.29 0.56
C PHE A 43 2.88 -18.85 -0.87
N PRO A 44 3.96 -19.37 -1.45
CA PRO A 44 4.01 -19.76 -2.87
C PRO A 44 2.87 -20.70 -3.33
N GLY A 45 2.37 -21.58 -2.46
CA GLY A 45 1.25 -22.49 -2.76
C GLY A 45 -0.16 -21.85 -2.74
N ALA A 46 -0.28 -20.56 -2.43
CA ALA A 46 -1.58 -19.89 -2.31
C ALA A 46 -2.35 -19.77 -3.64
N THR A 47 -1.66 -19.92 -4.78
CA THR A 47 -2.28 -19.95 -6.11
C THR A 47 -3.25 -21.12 -6.28
N ASP A 48 -2.97 -22.24 -5.60
CA ASP A 48 -3.73 -23.49 -5.76
C ASP A 48 -4.83 -23.66 -4.70
N MET A 49 -4.88 -22.75 -3.72
CA MET A 49 -5.81 -22.81 -2.58
C MET A 49 -7.22 -22.28 -2.90
N GLY A 50 -7.51 -21.92 -4.15
CA GLY A 50 -8.84 -21.46 -4.57
C GLY A 50 -9.33 -20.23 -3.79
N THR A 51 -10.53 -20.32 -3.21
CA THR A 51 -11.13 -19.22 -2.42
C THR A 51 -10.34 -18.92 -1.13
N ALA A 52 -9.76 -19.94 -0.50
CA ALA A 52 -8.92 -19.76 0.69
C ALA A 52 -7.65 -18.95 0.35
N GLY A 53 -7.05 -19.18 -0.82
CA GLY A 53 -5.92 -18.39 -1.32
C GLY A 53 -6.28 -16.93 -1.56
N ALA A 54 -7.47 -16.65 -2.09
CA ALA A 54 -7.95 -15.29 -2.28
C ALA A 54 -8.18 -14.55 -0.95
N ALA A 55 -8.77 -15.23 0.04
CA ALA A 55 -8.94 -14.68 1.39
C ALA A 55 -7.58 -14.40 2.06
N LEU A 56 -6.62 -15.33 1.92
CA LEU A 56 -5.26 -15.16 2.40
C LEU A 56 -4.58 -13.94 1.74
N GLY A 57 -4.79 -13.74 0.44
CA GLY A 57 -4.29 -12.58 -0.29
C GLY A 57 -4.80 -11.25 0.27
N LEU A 58 -6.09 -11.19 0.61
CA LEU A 58 -6.69 -10.02 1.23
C LEU A 58 -6.07 -9.75 2.62
N VAL A 59 -5.84 -10.80 3.42
CA VAL A 59 -5.18 -10.67 4.73
C VAL A 59 -3.74 -10.17 4.57
N VAL A 60 -2.97 -10.77 3.65
CA VAL A 60 -1.60 -10.34 3.35
C VAL A 60 -1.56 -8.88 2.90
N HIS A 61 -2.50 -8.48 2.03
CA HIS A 61 -2.64 -7.10 1.58
C HIS A 61 -2.81 -6.14 2.76
N PHE A 62 -3.78 -6.38 3.64
CA PHE A 62 -4.01 -5.52 4.80
C PHE A 62 -2.85 -5.53 5.81
N ILE A 63 -2.12 -6.64 5.95
CA ILE A 63 -0.90 -6.70 6.78
C ILE A 63 0.20 -5.80 6.19
N LEU A 64 0.45 -5.87 4.88
CA LEU A 64 1.42 -4.99 4.22
C LEU A 64 1.03 -3.52 4.38
N MET A 65 -0.26 -3.22 4.19
CA MET A 65 -0.80 -1.86 4.41
C MET A 65 -0.61 -1.40 5.86
N ALA A 66 -0.79 -2.29 6.83
CA ALA A 66 -0.57 -1.97 8.25
C ALA A 66 0.90 -1.67 8.54
N ILE A 67 1.83 -2.44 7.97
CA ILE A 67 3.28 -2.23 8.09
C ILE A 67 3.65 -0.86 7.50
N MET A 68 3.14 -0.54 6.31
CA MET A 68 3.38 0.75 5.65
C MET A 68 2.84 1.92 6.48
N ALA A 69 1.58 1.83 6.93
CA ALA A 69 0.98 2.85 7.78
C ALA A 69 1.78 3.04 9.09
N ALA A 70 2.16 1.95 9.76
CA ALA A 70 2.96 2.00 10.98
C ALA A 70 4.33 2.65 10.75
N ALA A 71 5.02 2.30 9.65
CA ALA A 71 6.31 2.89 9.29
C ALA A 71 6.21 4.41 9.06
N TYR A 72 5.14 4.87 8.38
CA TYR A 72 4.90 6.30 8.19
C TYR A 72 4.67 7.02 9.52
N PHE A 73 3.79 6.47 10.38
CA PHE A 73 3.49 7.04 11.69
C PHE A 73 4.74 7.10 12.58
N TRP A 74 5.57 6.05 12.55
CA TRP A 74 6.84 6.03 13.27
C TRP A 74 7.75 7.17 12.82
N PHE A 75 7.91 7.36 11.50
CA PHE A 75 8.76 8.41 10.96
C PHE A 75 8.19 9.82 11.20
N ALA A 76 6.87 10.00 11.10
CA ALA A 76 6.18 11.27 11.35
C ALA A 76 6.19 11.68 12.83
N ASN A 77 6.33 10.72 13.75
CA ASN A 77 6.43 10.98 15.19
C ASN A 77 7.84 11.41 15.63
N CYS A 78 8.85 11.32 14.77
CA CYS A 78 10.18 11.85 15.06
C CYS A 78 10.18 13.39 15.04
N GLU A 79 10.77 14.04 16.03
CA GLU A 79 10.83 15.51 16.13
C GLU A 79 11.46 16.17 14.90
N ARG A 80 12.41 15.49 14.26
CA ARG A 80 13.09 15.97 13.04
C ARG A 80 12.19 15.97 11.79
N SER A 81 11.01 15.37 11.89
CA SER A 81 10.05 15.20 10.80
C SER A 81 8.85 16.16 10.90
N ALA A 82 8.94 17.22 11.71
CA ALA A 82 7.85 18.20 11.89
C ALA A 82 7.28 18.72 10.56
N HIS A 83 8.12 18.89 9.53
CA HIS A 83 7.70 19.29 8.19
C HIS A 83 6.68 18.33 7.52
N LEU A 84 6.68 17.04 7.85
CA LEU A 84 5.70 16.08 7.32
C LEU A 84 4.30 16.30 7.91
N VAL A 85 4.24 16.80 9.14
CA VAL A 85 2.99 17.13 9.82
C VAL A 85 2.44 18.47 9.32
N ASP A 86 3.31 19.41 8.98
CA ASP A 86 2.92 20.71 8.42
C ASP A 86 2.43 20.61 6.97
N MET A 87 3.06 19.77 6.15
CA MET A 87 2.74 19.59 4.74
C MET A 87 2.39 18.12 4.41
N PRO A 88 1.26 17.60 4.92
CA PRO A 88 0.92 16.17 4.82
C PRO A 88 0.85 15.67 3.38
N VAL A 89 0.39 16.49 2.43
CA VAL A 89 0.32 16.09 1.02
C VAL A 89 1.71 15.86 0.42
N ARG A 90 2.68 16.72 0.72
CA ARG A 90 4.07 16.55 0.22
C ARG A 90 4.73 15.33 0.85
N GLY A 91 4.52 15.12 2.15
CA GLY A 91 4.97 13.91 2.85
C GLY A 91 4.34 12.64 2.29
N GLY A 92 3.04 12.68 1.99
CA GLY A 92 2.31 11.57 1.37
C GLY A 92 2.78 11.26 -0.05
N ILE A 93 3.06 12.28 -0.88
CA ILE A 93 3.63 12.08 -2.22
C ILE A 93 5.02 11.44 -2.14
N ALA A 94 5.91 11.98 -1.31
CA ALA A 94 7.25 11.43 -1.14
C ALA A 94 7.21 9.98 -0.64
N TYR A 95 6.33 9.70 0.32
CA TYR A 95 6.13 8.35 0.84
C TYR A 95 5.51 7.40 -0.19
N GLY A 96 4.55 7.87 -0.99
CA GLY A 96 3.96 7.10 -2.10
C GLY A 96 4.99 6.72 -3.17
N VAL A 97 5.87 7.64 -3.55
CA VAL A 97 6.97 7.35 -4.48
C VAL A 97 7.93 6.32 -3.89
N LEU A 98 8.31 6.49 -2.61
CA LEU A 98 9.20 5.57 -1.91
C LEU A 98 8.62 4.16 -1.82
N THR A 99 7.35 4.06 -1.45
CA THR A 99 6.65 2.76 -1.33
C THR A 99 6.49 2.08 -2.68
N TYR A 100 6.13 2.84 -3.73
CA TYR A 100 6.13 2.32 -5.10
C TYR A 100 7.50 1.74 -5.49
N ALA A 101 8.58 2.48 -5.23
CA ALA A 101 9.94 2.03 -5.56
C ALA A 101 10.29 0.75 -4.79
N ILE A 102 10.04 0.68 -3.49
CA ILE A 102 10.28 -0.52 -2.68
C ILE A 102 9.47 -1.70 -3.20
N MET A 103 8.17 -1.51 -3.46
CA MET A 103 7.32 -2.61 -3.91
C MET A 103 7.73 -3.10 -5.31
N ASN A 104 7.93 -2.21 -6.27
CA ASN A 104 8.18 -2.59 -7.66
C ASN A 104 9.62 -2.99 -7.96
N TRP A 105 10.61 -2.44 -7.23
CA TRP A 105 12.02 -2.65 -7.53
C TRP A 105 12.72 -3.57 -6.53
N VAL A 106 12.13 -3.81 -5.36
CA VAL A 106 12.69 -4.70 -4.34
C VAL A 106 11.77 -5.89 -4.11
N VAL A 107 10.53 -5.66 -3.69
CA VAL A 107 9.63 -6.76 -3.26
C VAL A 107 9.23 -7.64 -4.44
N VAL A 108 8.76 -7.03 -5.54
CA VAL A 108 8.31 -7.79 -6.72
C VAL A 108 9.45 -8.62 -7.31
N PRO A 109 10.63 -8.08 -7.64
CA PRO A 109 11.73 -8.88 -8.21
C PRO A 109 12.25 -9.98 -7.28
N LEU A 110 12.19 -9.78 -5.95
CA LEU A 110 12.62 -10.79 -4.98
C LEU A 110 11.61 -11.93 -4.78
N ARG A 111 10.38 -11.79 -5.28
CA ARG A 111 9.29 -12.76 -5.06
C ARG A 111 8.74 -13.35 -6.34
N PHE A 112 8.72 -12.56 -7.40
CA PHE A 112 8.21 -12.92 -8.70
C PHE A 112 9.32 -12.60 -9.68
N ASP A 113 9.85 -13.62 -10.36
CA ASP A 113 10.92 -13.51 -11.35
C ASP A 113 10.41 -12.73 -12.58
N THR A 114 10.17 -11.44 -12.37
CA THR A 114 9.38 -10.57 -13.24
C THR A 114 10.34 -9.69 -14.03
N PRO A 115 10.22 -9.66 -15.36
CA PRO A 115 11.12 -8.87 -16.18
C PRO A 115 11.00 -7.38 -15.85
N LEU A 116 12.14 -6.75 -15.57
CA LEU A 116 12.30 -5.31 -15.41
C LEU A 116 12.75 -4.69 -16.75
N PRO A 117 12.25 -3.49 -17.13
CA PRO A 117 11.31 -2.64 -16.41
C PRO A 117 9.83 -2.99 -16.66
N PRO A 118 8.92 -2.68 -15.71
CA PRO A 118 7.48 -2.83 -15.91
C PRO A 118 6.96 -1.97 -17.08
N LYS A 119 5.85 -2.37 -17.70
CA LYS A 119 5.21 -1.59 -18.77
C LYS A 119 4.88 -0.17 -18.29
N PRO A 120 5.04 0.88 -19.13
CA PRO A 120 4.79 2.27 -18.73
C PRO A 120 3.40 2.52 -18.12
N LEU A 121 2.36 1.86 -18.64
CA LEU A 121 1.00 1.96 -18.10
C LEU A 121 0.87 1.34 -16.69
N SER A 122 1.61 0.27 -16.42
CA SER A 122 1.69 -0.35 -15.08
C SER A 122 2.40 0.57 -14.09
N ILE A 123 3.48 1.21 -14.52
CA ILE A 123 4.19 2.22 -13.73
C ILE A 123 3.24 3.35 -13.36
N ALA A 124 2.52 3.93 -14.34
CA ALA A 124 1.63 5.06 -14.11
C ALA A 124 0.48 4.72 -13.14
N THR A 125 -0.19 3.58 -13.36
CA THR A 125 -1.32 3.15 -12.53
C THR A 125 -0.89 2.79 -11.10
N GLN A 126 0.23 2.08 -10.94
CA GLN A 126 0.73 1.72 -9.62
C GLN A 126 1.30 2.92 -8.87
N LEU A 127 2.02 3.82 -9.54
CA LEU A 127 2.52 5.04 -8.93
C LEU A 127 1.35 5.92 -8.46
N PHE A 128 0.30 6.04 -9.27
CA PHE A 128 -0.94 6.72 -8.88
C PHE A 128 -1.54 6.09 -7.61
N ALA A 129 -1.68 4.77 -7.58
CA ALA A 129 -2.24 4.06 -6.43
C ALA A 129 -1.41 4.33 -5.14
N HIS A 130 -0.09 4.18 -5.23
CA HIS A 130 0.79 4.37 -4.07
C HIS A 130 0.84 5.83 -3.58
N ILE A 131 0.71 6.81 -4.46
CA ILE A 131 0.70 8.23 -4.06
C ILE A 131 -0.68 8.63 -3.54
N VAL A 132 -1.72 8.42 -4.35
CA VAL A 132 -3.04 9.02 -4.14
C VAL A 132 -3.91 8.19 -3.21
N LEU A 133 -3.83 6.87 -3.29
CA LEU A 133 -4.67 5.96 -2.50
C LEU A 133 -3.99 5.50 -1.22
N VAL A 134 -2.65 5.45 -1.21
CA VAL A 134 -1.86 4.99 -0.06
C VAL A 134 -1.18 6.15 0.67
N GLY A 135 -0.24 6.83 0.01
CA GLY A 135 0.63 7.82 0.65
C GLY A 135 -0.11 9.03 1.21
N ILE A 136 -0.96 9.67 0.41
CA ILE A 136 -1.71 10.87 0.81
C ILE A 136 -2.69 10.58 1.96
N PRO A 137 -3.57 9.55 1.90
CA PRO A 137 -4.50 9.26 2.99
C PRO A 137 -3.79 8.94 4.31
N ILE A 138 -2.73 8.12 4.28
CA ILE A 138 -1.93 7.80 5.47
C ILE A 138 -1.33 9.08 6.07
N ALA A 139 -0.72 9.93 5.23
CA ALA A 139 -0.08 11.16 5.67
C ALA A 139 -1.06 12.16 6.29
N ILE A 140 -2.25 12.31 5.69
CA ILE A 140 -3.30 13.19 6.23
C ILE A 140 -3.78 12.69 7.59
N ILE A 141 -4.06 11.39 7.73
CA ILE A 141 -4.54 10.82 8.99
C ILE A 141 -3.48 10.94 10.08
N ALA A 142 -2.20 10.70 9.75
CA ALA A 142 -1.08 10.90 10.66
C ALA A 142 -0.93 12.35 11.11
N ALA A 143 -0.95 13.31 10.18
CA ALA A 143 -0.82 14.72 10.51
C ALA A 143 -1.98 15.24 11.37
N ARG A 144 -3.21 14.80 11.10
CA ARG A 144 -4.37 15.15 11.94
C ARG A 144 -4.19 14.64 13.37
N HIS A 145 -3.81 13.37 13.53
CA HIS A 145 -3.61 12.80 14.87
C HIS A 145 -2.47 13.45 15.64
N LEU A 146 -1.34 13.73 14.98
CA LEU A 146 -0.18 14.35 15.64
C LEU A 146 -0.45 15.81 16.02
N LYS A 147 -1.19 16.57 15.21
CA LYS A 147 -1.61 17.94 15.54
C LYS A 147 -2.59 18.00 16.71
N GLU A 148 -3.53 17.05 16.80
CA GLU A 148 -4.43 16.93 17.94
C GLU A 148 -3.69 16.63 19.25
N ARG A 149 -2.57 15.91 19.17
CA ARG A 149 -1.75 15.55 20.34
C ARG A 149 -0.91 16.70 20.91
N LEU A 150 -0.67 17.74 20.10
CA LEU A 150 0.13 18.91 20.46
C LEU A 150 -0.74 20.09 20.96
N ARG A 151 -2.07 19.94 20.92
CA ARG A 151 -3.04 20.90 21.48
C ARG A 151 -3.47 20.45 22.86
#